data_AF-D1W203-F1
#
_entry.id   AF-D1W203-F1
#
_cell.length_a   1.000
_cell.length_b   1.000
_cell.length_c   1.000
_cell.angle_alpha   90.00
_cell.angle_beta   90.00
_cell.angle_gamma   90.00
#
_symmetry.space_group_name_H-M   'P 1'
#
loop_
_entity.id
_entity.type
_entity.pdbx_description
1 polymer ?
#
loop_
_entity_poly.entity_id
_entity_poly.type
_entity_poly.pdbx_seq_one_letter_code
_entity_poly.pdbx_strand_id
1 'polypeptide(L)'
;MLALFTCVAFAQTHVGMTVKFPADIDDHLYCYHDYPYTGKPLQGAVKSITLESEDQKAVYSFDKAGRLTGLSNYFSGKEMQYKHYKYDKQGRPVKKEYMDNGNKYSAILIPDEFGNPLERRYKEGGYKETTIFSYDFAKRQVTAKATDGDYGKEWTYFFDEKGRVIRREKPGKNLSKSVTTYAYNDQDQLVKQTDHFVKDGYYSYEEETTVQTISYDERGFISRKDKATSWTVQDKEKNGKLKSEVRKGDKKSFVLYSDYELDGHGNAVKNTINHNGKKPETVVRSIIYY
;
A
#
# COMPACT_ATOMS: atom_id res chain seq x y z
N MET A 1 5.31 49.47 38.05
CA MET A 1 4.09 48.62 38.09
C MET A 1 3.85 48.11 36.67
N LEU A 2 4.66 47.13 36.27
CA LEU A 2 4.31 45.73 35.99
C LEU A 2 3.42 45.55 34.75
N ALA A 3 4.09 45.28 33.64
CA ALA A 3 3.53 44.75 32.40
C ALA A 3 3.16 43.27 32.59
N LEU A 4 2.03 42.85 32.04
CA LEU A 4 1.66 41.45 31.88
C LEU A 4 1.35 41.19 30.41
N PHE A 5 2.42 40.92 29.65
CA PHE A 5 2.33 40.16 28.41
C PHE A 5 2.20 38.68 28.81
N THR A 6 1.00 38.11 28.71
CA THR A 6 0.84 36.65 28.77
C THR A 6 1.29 36.06 27.45
N CYS A 7 2.58 35.70 27.37
CA CYS A 7 3.10 34.79 26.37
C CYS A 7 2.45 33.42 26.61
N VAL A 8 1.53 33.02 25.75
CA VAL A 8 1.02 31.65 25.71
C VAL A 8 2.14 30.80 25.09
N ALA A 9 2.99 30.24 25.95
CA ALA A 9 3.95 29.22 25.58
C ALA A 9 3.20 27.92 25.28
N PHE A 10 2.91 27.67 24.02
CA PHE A 10 2.71 26.31 23.49
C PHE A 10 3.71 26.09 22.36
N ALA A 11 5.00 26.15 22.70
CA ALA A 11 6.04 25.52 21.89
C ALA A 11 6.27 24.12 22.44
N GLN A 12 5.26 23.24 22.30
CA GLN A 12 5.59 21.82 22.26
C GLN A 12 6.19 21.63 20.88
N THR A 13 7.53 21.62 20.81
CA THR A 13 8.28 21.20 19.64
C THR A 13 7.82 19.78 19.33
N HIS A 14 6.84 19.65 18.45
CA HIS A 14 6.47 18.36 17.92
C HIS A 14 7.72 17.92 17.17
N VAL A 15 8.34 16.83 17.62
CA VAL A 15 9.39 16.17 16.86
C VAL A 15 8.66 15.62 15.62
N GLY A 16 8.54 16.47 14.61
CA GLY A 16 7.91 16.08 13.38
C GLY A 16 8.81 15.05 12.71
N MET A 17 8.24 13.87 12.49
CA MET A 17 8.90 12.78 11.80
C MET A 17 8.07 12.40 10.60
N THR A 18 8.71 11.88 9.56
CA THR A 18 8.01 11.30 8.42
C THR A 18 7.44 9.94 8.83
N VAL A 19 6.13 9.79 8.71
CA VAL A 19 5.41 8.52 8.85
C VAL A 19 5.43 7.80 7.50
N LYS A 20 5.96 6.58 7.50
CA LYS A 20 6.06 5.70 6.34
C LYS A 20 4.87 4.74 6.35
N PHE A 21 3.89 5.01 5.50
CA PHE A 21 2.76 4.11 5.28
C PHE A 21 3.18 2.93 4.38
N PRO A 22 2.78 1.68 4.69
CA PRO A 22 2.85 0.58 3.74
C PRO A 22 1.86 0.81 2.61
N ALA A 23 2.22 0.32 1.43
CA ALA A 23 1.58 0.76 0.20
C ALA A 23 0.13 0.25 -0.01
N ASP A 24 -0.33 -0.71 0.79
CA ASP A 24 -1.72 -1.12 0.81
C ASP A 24 -2.63 -0.13 1.56
N ILE A 25 -2.04 0.86 2.26
CA ILE A 25 -2.72 1.99 2.87
C ILE A 25 -2.78 3.20 1.94
N ASP A 26 -1.89 3.24 0.94
CA ASP A 26 -1.76 4.34 0.01
C ASP A 26 -2.82 4.27 -1.08
N ASP A 27 -4.08 4.39 -0.67
CA ASP A 27 -5.20 4.60 -1.57
C ASP A 27 -4.93 5.92 -2.32
N HIS A 28 -4.34 5.72 -3.49
CA HIS A 28 -4.31 6.59 -4.63
C HIS A 28 -3.14 7.57 -4.81
N LEU A 29 -2.10 7.66 -3.97
CA LEU A 29 -1.01 8.63 -4.27
C LEU A 29 0.43 8.15 -4.26
N TYR A 30 0.79 7.18 -3.42
CA TYR A 30 2.19 6.74 -3.36
C TYR A 30 2.46 5.63 -4.38
N CYS A 31 3.53 5.81 -5.14
CA CYS A 31 3.92 5.02 -6.31
C CYS A 31 4.65 3.71 -5.98
N TYR A 32 4.76 3.34 -4.68
CA TYR A 32 5.66 2.27 -4.24
C TYR A 32 5.30 0.87 -4.75
N HIS A 33 4.10 0.64 -5.29
CA HIS A 33 3.63 -0.69 -5.72
C HIS A 33 3.39 -0.84 -7.21
N ASP A 34 3.53 0.25 -7.96
CA ASP A 34 3.23 0.21 -9.38
C ASP A 34 4.38 -0.45 -10.13
N TYR A 35 5.63 -0.19 -9.78
CA TYR A 35 6.79 -0.91 -10.34
C TYR A 35 6.69 -2.44 -10.11
N PRO A 36 7.14 -3.32 -11.05
CA PRO A 36 7.37 -4.75 -10.81
C PRO A 36 8.48 -4.93 -9.76
N TYR A 37 8.12 -4.63 -8.53
CA TYR A 37 9.02 -4.49 -7.41
C TYR A 37 9.65 -5.84 -7.12
N THR A 38 10.97 -5.90 -7.31
CA THR A 38 11.76 -7.09 -7.07
C THR A 38 12.29 -7.16 -5.65
N GLY A 39 11.86 -6.27 -4.74
CA GLY A 39 12.42 -6.17 -3.38
C GLY A 39 13.55 -5.17 -3.22
N LYS A 40 14.11 -4.70 -4.34
CA LYS A 40 15.29 -3.84 -4.38
C LYS A 40 15.00 -2.53 -5.14
N PRO A 41 15.43 -1.36 -4.64
CA PRO A 41 15.35 -0.10 -5.36
C PRO A 41 16.13 -0.14 -6.68
N LEU A 42 15.60 0.55 -7.69
CA LEU A 42 16.28 0.75 -8.97
C LEU A 42 17.61 1.49 -8.77
N GLN A 43 18.61 1.08 -9.55
CA GLN A 43 19.94 1.67 -9.58
C GLN A 43 20.15 2.45 -10.87
N GLY A 44 20.87 3.57 -10.80
CA GLY A 44 21.10 4.45 -11.94
C GLY A 44 19.88 5.30 -12.33
N ALA A 45 20.08 6.23 -13.27
CA ALA A 45 19.03 7.11 -13.78
C ALA A 45 18.19 6.37 -14.82
N VAL A 46 17.31 5.47 -14.35
CA VAL A 46 16.35 4.76 -15.20
C VAL A 46 15.34 5.76 -15.74
N LYS A 47 15.10 5.73 -17.05
CA LYS A 47 14.08 6.50 -17.75
C LYS A 47 12.79 5.71 -17.93
N SER A 48 12.90 4.44 -18.32
CA SER A 48 11.72 3.58 -18.46
C SER A 48 12.04 2.11 -18.33
N ILE A 49 11.04 1.33 -17.91
CA ILE A 49 11.08 -0.13 -17.88
C ILE A 49 9.87 -0.66 -18.64
N THR A 50 10.09 -1.60 -19.55
CA THR A 50 9.03 -2.25 -20.33
C THR A 50 8.98 -3.73 -19.99
N LEU A 51 7.79 -4.22 -19.67
CA LEU A 51 7.46 -5.64 -19.59
C LEU A 51 6.55 -5.96 -20.75
N GLU A 52 6.88 -6.98 -21.53
CA GLU A 52 6.13 -7.32 -22.74
C GLU A 52 5.93 -8.83 -22.82
N SER A 53 4.71 -9.23 -23.15
CA SER A 53 4.32 -10.58 -23.58
C SER A 53 3.53 -10.44 -24.90
N GLU A 54 3.12 -11.55 -25.52
CA GLU A 54 2.51 -11.54 -26.86
C GLU A 54 1.38 -10.50 -27.02
N ASP A 55 0.48 -10.39 -26.03
CA ASP A 55 -0.67 -9.48 -26.09
C ASP A 55 -0.64 -8.35 -25.06
N GLN A 56 0.31 -8.36 -24.12
CA GLN A 56 0.34 -7.40 -23.02
C GLN A 56 1.66 -6.66 -22.98
N LYS A 57 1.58 -5.36 -22.71
CA LYS A 57 2.75 -4.52 -22.49
C LYS A 57 2.49 -3.59 -21.33
N ALA A 58 3.41 -3.53 -20.37
CA ALA A 58 3.40 -2.56 -19.30
C ALA A 58 4.65 -1.68 -19.40
N VAL A 59 4.45 -0.36 -19.43
CA VAL A 59 5.53 0.64 -19.50
C VAL A 59 5.54 1.46 -18.23
N TYR A 60 6.67 1.44 -17.54
CA TYR A 60 6.96 2.25 -16.36
C TYR A 60 7.87 3.38 -16.81
N SER A 61 7.50 4.62 -16.50
CA SER A 61 8.31 5.80 -16.80
C SER A 61 8.77 6.43 -15.51
N PHE A 62 10.00 6.91 -15.49
CA PHE A 62 10.62 7.53 -14.34
C PHE A 62 11.12 8.92 -14.71
N ASP A 63 11.42 9.75 -13.72
CA ASP A 63 12.24 10.94 -13.91
C ASP A 63 13.72 10.68 -13.58
N LYS A 64 14.58 11.68 -13.79
CA LYS A 64 16.03 11.57 -13.51
C LYS A 64 16.36 11.30 -12.04
N ALA A 65 15.43 11.52 -11.12
CA ALA A 65 15.60 11.21 -9.69
C ALA A 65 15.12 9.78 -9.36
N GLY A 66 14.74 8.98 -10.36
CA GLY A 66 14.28 7.60 -10.20
C GLY A 66 12.84 7.50 -9.68
N ARG A 67 12.06 8.58 -9.71
CA ARG A 67 10.66 8.58 -9.24
C ARG A 67 9.73 8.18 -10.37
N LEU A 68 8.76 7.30 -10.10
CA LEU A 68 7.81 6.81 -11.11
C LEU A 68 6.87 7.93 -11.57
N THR A 69 7.00 8.38 -12.82
CA THR A 69 6.13 9.42 -13.39
C THR A 69 4.93 8.86 -14.14
N GLY A 70 5.03 7.62 -14.61
CA GLY A 70 3.99 7.00 -15.42
C GLY A 70 3.97 5.48 -15.34
N LEU A 71 2.78 4.91 -15.45
CA LEU A 71 2.53 3.50 -15.71
C LEU A 71 1.46 3.41 -16.80
N SER A 72 1.72 2.64 -17.85
CA SER A 72 0.75 2.41 -18.93
C SER A 72 0.67 0.91 -19.22
N ASN A 73 -0.54 0.36 -19.17
CA ASN A 73 -0.82 -1.03 -19.53
C ASN A 73 -1.54 -1.06 -20.88
N TYR A 74 -1.01 -1.84 -21.80
CA TYR A 74 -1.53 -2.06 -23.13
C TYR A 74 -2.00 -3.50 -23.27
N PHE A 75 -3.12 -3.68 -23.97
CA PHE A 75 -3.61 -4.98 -24.44
C PHE A 75 -3.81 -4.92 -25.96
N SER A 76 -3.18 -5.84 -26.69
CA SER A 76 -3.16 -5.87 -28.16
C SER A 76 -2.84 -4.49 -28.78
N GLY A 77 -1.84 -3.80 -28.22
CA GLY A 77 -1.36 -2.49 -28.67
C GLY A 77 -2.21 -1.29 -28.22
N LYS A 78 -3.38 -1.48 -27.61
CA LYS A 78 -4.24 -0.41 -27.11
C LYS A 78 -3.98 -0.13 -25.63
N GLU A 79 -3.78 1.13 -25.26
CA GLU A 79 -3.66 1.52 -23.84
C GLU A 79 -5.01 1.35 -23.13
N MET A 80 -5.04 0.45 -22.15
CA MET A 80 -6.26 0.08 -21.41
C MET A 80 -6.31 0.75 -20.04
N GLN A 81 -5.15 1.01 -19.44
CA GLN A 81 -5.02 1.64 -18.13
C GLN A 81 -3.76 2.51 -18.11
N TYR A 82 -3.82 3.64 -17.39
CA TYR A 82 -2.63 4.43 -17.12
C TYR A 82 -2.68 5.02 -15.72
N LYS A 83 -1.51 5.34 -15.17
CA LYS A 83 -1.32 6.14 -13.95
C LYS A 83 -0.23 7.16 -14.20
N HIS A 84 -0.49 8.42 -13.86
CA HIS A 84 0.47 9.52 -13.95
C HIS A 84 0.66 10.14 -12.59
N TYR A 85 1.92 10.37 -12.22
CA TYR A 85 2.29 10.92 -10.92
C TYR A 85 2.90 12.30 -11.09
N LYS A 86 2.63 13.19 -10.13
CA LYS A 86 3.36 14.45 -9.99
C LYS A 86 3.92 14.55 -8.59
N TYR A 87 5.08 15.18 -8.54
CA TYR A 87 5.88 15.37 -7.34
C TYR A 87 6.04 16.85 -7.05
N ASP A 88 6.16 17.21 -5.79
CA ASP A 88 6.58 18.55 -5.39
C ASP A 88 8.10 18.75 -5.58
N LYS A 89 8.60 19.93 -5.18
CA LYS A 89 10.03 20.28 -5.31
C LYS A 89 10.94 19.39 -4.47
N GLN A 90 10.42 18.83 -3.38
CA GLN A 90 11.12 17.90 -2.47
C GLN A 90 11.03 16.45 -2.98
N GLY A 91 10.27 16.19 -4.04
CA GLY A 91 10.10 14.87 -4.62
C GLY A 91 9.08 13.99 -3.95
N ARG A 92 8.17 14.57 -3.16
CA ARG A 92 7.06 13.86 -2.53
C ARG A 92 5.90 13.78 -3.52
N PRO A 93 5.21 12.63 -3.66
CA PRO A 93 4.07 12.54 -4.55
C PRO A 93 2.96 13.46 -4.02
N VAL A 94 2.41 14.30 -4.88
CA VAL A 94 1.31 15.22 -4.54
C VAL A 94 0.08 15.08 -5.44
N LYS A 95 0.22 14.37 -6.56
CA LYS A 95 -0.89 14.11 -7.48
C LYS A 95 -0.76 12.74 -8.13
N LYS A 96 -1.89 12.04 -8.26
CA LYS A 96 -2.04 10.88 -9.14
C LYS A 96 -3.26 11.06 -10.01
N GLU A 97 -3.13 10.79 -11.30
CA GLU A 97 -4.25 10.70 -12.24
C GLU A 97 -4.20 9.33 -12.88
N TYR A 98 -5.32 8.62 -12.94
CA TYR A 98 -5.32 7.30 -13.54
C TYR A 98 -6.63 7.00 -14.25
N MET A 99 -6.55 6.08 -15.19
CA MET A 99 -7.69 5.52 -15.89
C MET A 99 -7.75 4.03 -15.62
N ASP A 100 -8.91 3.55 -15.22
CA ASP A 100 -9.19 2.13 -15.10
C ASP A 100 -10.52 1.81 -15.78
N ASN A 101 -10.49 0.89 -16.75
CA ASN A 101 -11.64 0.47 -17.54
C ASN A 101 -12.50 1.64 -18.08
N GLY A 102 -11.84 2.71 -18.53
CA GLY A 102 -12.48 3.91 -19.09
C GLY A 102 -12.93 4.95 -18.07
N ASN A 103 -12.91 4.65 -16.77
CA ASN A 103 -13.18 5.62 -15.71
C ASN A 103 -11.93 6.41 -15.37
N LYS A 104 -12.07 7.72 -15.21
CA LYS A 104 -10.97 8.61 -14.80
C LYS A 104 -11.05 8.90 -13.32
N TYR A 105 -9.86 8.89 -12.73
CA TYR A 105 -9.64 9.05 -11.31
C TYR A 105 -8.57 10.09 -11.07
N SER A 106 -8.70 10.84 -9.99
CA SER A 106 -7.62 11.69 -9.52
C SER A 106 -7.55 11.70 -8.01
N ALA A 107 -6.32 11.72 -7.50
CA ALA A 107 -6.03 11.98 -6.11
C ALA A 107 -5.04 13.15 -6.01
N ILE A 108 -5.26 14.02 -5.03
CA ILE A 108 -4.36 15.10 -4.65
C ILE A 108 -4.04 14.92 -3.18
N LEU A 109 -2.76 15.05 -2.82
CA LEU A 109 -2.30 15.03 -1.44
C LEU A 109 -1.71 16.38 -1.08
N ILE A 110 -2.11 16.89 0.07
CA ILE A 110 -1.59 18.09 0.68
C ILE A 110 -0.79 17.63 1.90
N PRO A 111 0.56 17.69 1.84
CA PRO A 111 1.40 17.25 2.93
C PRO A 111 1.69 18.36 3.95
N ASP A 112 2.18 17.97 5.13
CA ASP A 112 2.86 18.87 6.07
C ASP A 112 4.31 19.18 5.64
N GLU A 113 5.06 19.87 6.50
CA GLU A 113 6.47 20.19 6.27
C GLU A 113 7.38 18.95 6.22
N PHE A 114 7.00 17.84 6.87
CA PHE A 114 7.74 16.57 6.92
C PHE A 114 7.32 15.58 5.84
N GLY A 115 6.34 15.94 5.01
CA GLY A 115 5.84 15.10 3.92
C GLY A 115 4.72 14.15 4.32
N ASN A 116 4.21 14.25 5.55
CA ASN A 116 3.08 13.46 6.01
C ASN A 116 1.79 14.00 5.38
N PRO A 117 0.87 13.14 4.93
CA PRO A 117 -0.47 13.54 4.51
C PRO A 117 -1.17 14.40 5.55
N LEU A 118 -1.65 15.60 5.22
CA LEU A 118 -2.62 16.35 6.04
C LEU A 118 -4.03 16.20 5.47
N GLU A 119 -4.13 16.26 4.15
CA GLU A 119 -5.40 16.13 3.44
C GLU A 119 -5.19 15.36 2.14
N ARG A 120 -6.14 14.46 1.85
CA ARG A 120 -6.27 13.81 0.55
C ARG A 120 -7.61 14.16 -0.07
N ARG A 121 -7.60 14.58 -1.33
CA ARG A 121 -8.81 14.76 -2.16
C ARG A 121 -8.84 13.70 -3.24
N TYR A 122 -9.86 12.86 -3.22
CA TYR A 122 -10.10 11.82 -4.20
C TYR A 122 -11.31 12.16 -5.08
N LYS A 123 -11.23 11.79 -6.36
CA LYS A 123 -12.32 11.92 -7.32
C LYS A 123 -12.37 10.70 -8.22
N GLU A 124 -13.57 10.14 -8.38
CA GLU A 124 -13.88 9.00 -9.25
C GLU A 124 -15.26 9.21 -9.87
N GLY A 125 -15.37 9.24 -11.20
CA GLY A 125 -16.69 9.16 -11.87
C GLY A 125 -17.77 10.18 -11.42
N GLY A 126 -17.38 11.29 -10.76
CA GLY A 126 -18.30 12.27 -10.17
C GLY A 126 -18.36 12.22 -8.63
N TYR A 127 -18.05 11.10 -8.00
CA TYR A 127 -17.81 10.97 -6.56
C TYR A 127 -16.58 11.77 -6.14
N LYS A 128 -16.65 12.39 -4.96
CA LYS A 128 -15.55 13.12 -4.33
C LYS A 128 -15.49 12.72 -2.86
N GLU A 129 -14.28 12.49 -2.38
CA GLU A 129 -14.00 12.21 -0.97
C GLU A 129 -12.82 13.06 -0.53
N THR A 130 -12.99 13.76 0.58
CA THR A 130 -11.90 14.45 1.26
C THR A 130 -11.57 13.67 2.53
N THR A 131 -10.29 13.37 2.75
CA THR A 131 -9.81 12.67 3.94
C THR A 131 -8.82 13.56 4.68
N ILE A 132 -9.05 13.79 5.97
CA ILE A 132 -8.17 14.55 6.85
C ILE A 132 -7.36 13.60 7.71
N PHE A 133 -6.07 13.87 7.85
CA PHE A 133 -5.12 13.09 8.63
C PHE A 133 -4.68 13.88 9.85
N SER A 134 -4.81 13.29 11.03
CA SER A 134 -4.44 13.88 12.32
C SER A 134 -3.39 13.01 13.00
N TYR A 135 -2.30 13.62 13.48
CA TYR A 135 -1.14 12.91 14.05
C TYR A 135 -1.07 13.15 15.55
N ASP A 136 -0.92 12.06 16.31
CA ASP A 136 -0.59 12.07 17.73
C ASP A 136 0.75 11.32 17.89
N PHE A 137 1.86 12.06 17.78
CA PHE A 137 3.21 11.49 17.87
C PHE A 137 3.52 10.94 19.27
N ALA A 138 2.90 11.46 20.32
CA ALA A 138 3.06 10.94 21.68
C ALA A 138 2.48 9.52 21.80
N LYS A 139 1.36 9.25 21.11
CA LYS A 139 0.76 7.91 21.00
C LYS A 139 1.27 7.10 19.80
N ARG A 140 2.14 7.67 18.97
CA ARG A 140 2.56 7.13 17.66
C ARG A 140 1.37 6.68 16.81
N GLN A 141 0.37 7.56 16.70
CA GLN A 141 -0.90 7.27 16.04
C GLN A 141 -1.20 8.30 14.96
N VAL A 142 -1.82 7.84 13.87
CA VAL A 142 -2.46 8.71 12.85
C VAL A 142 -3.92 8.31 12.72
N THR A 143 -4.83 9.29 12.69
CA THR A 143 -6.23 9.06 12.36
C THR A 143 -6.53 9.68 11.00
N ALA A 144 -7.06 8.90 10.07
CA ALA A 144 -7.55 9.38 8.78
C ALA A 144 -9.06 9.32 8.74
N LYS A 145 -9.72 10.47 8.56
CA LYS A 145 -11.18 10.60 8.61
C LYS A 145 -11.69 11.23 7.32
N ALA A 146 -12.59 10.53 6.63
CA ALA A 146 -13.33 11.11 5.51
C ALA A 146 -14.32 12.18 6.01
N THR A 147 -14.30 13.37 5.41
CA THR A 147 -15.22 14.49 5.75
C THR A 147 -16.44 14.55 4.84
N ASP A 148 -16.30 14.06 3.60
CA ASP A 148 -17.36 14.06 2.59
C ASP A 148 -17.51 12.64 2.02
N GLY A 149 -18.71 12.05 2.10
CA GLY A 149 -19.06 10.71 1.61
C GLY A 149 -20.04 9.95 2.52
N ASP A 150 -20.91 9.10 1.95
CA ASP A 150 -22.02 8.37 2.65
C ASP A 150 -21.56 7.41 3.78
N TYR A 151 -20.26 7.19 3.90
CA TYR A 151 -19.68 6.26 4.86
C TYR A 151 -18.43 6.91 5.42
N GLY A 152 -18.53 7.52 6.60
CA GLY A 152 -17.40 8.06 7.37
C GLY A 152 -16.38 6.97 7.66
N LYS A 153 -15.51 6.71 6.69
CA LYS A 153 -14.38 5.79 6.82
C LYS A 153 -13.38 6.48 7.73
N GLU A 154 -13.25 5.94 8.93
CA GLU A 154 -12.18 6.29 9.86
C GLU A 154 -11.17 5.15 9.84
N TRP A 155 -9.90 5.51 9.70
CA TRP A 155 -8.79 4.59 9.88
C TRP A 155 -7.89 5.10 10.97
N THR A 156 -7.37 4.18 11.76
CA THR A 156 -6.34 4.45 12.75
C THR A 156 -5.09 3.69 12.40
N TYR A 157 -3.95 4.37 12.35
CA TYR A 157 -2.65 3.81 12.06
C TYR A 157 -1.75 3.97 13.28
N PHE A 158 -0.91 2.97 13.51
CA PHE A 158 0.10 2.99 14.56
C PHE A 158 1.47 2.78 13.93
N PHE A 159 2.45 3.55 14.35
CA PHE A 159 3.80 3.49 13.82
C PHE A 159 4.87 3.24 14.89
N ASP A 160 6.01 2.73 14.46
CA ASP A 160 7.18 2.49 15.31
C ASP A 160 8.07 3.74 15.43
N GLU A 161 9.19 3.62 16.13
CA GLU A 161 10.14 4.71 16.37
C GLU A 161 10.86 5.20 15.11
N LYS A 162 10.86 4.40 14.04
CA LYS A 162 11.38 4.77 12.71
C LYS A 162 10.30 5.41 11.83
N GLY A 163 9.09 5.62 12.37
CA GLY A 163 7.94 6.16 11.67
C GLY A 163 7.24 5.15 10.76
N ARG A 164 7.62 3.86 10.80
CA ARG A 164 7.00 2.82 9.94
C ARG A 164 5.67 2.41 10.54
N VAL A 165 4.60 2.47 9.76
CA VAL A 165 3.29 1.97 10.22
C VAL A 165 3.33 0.46 10.39
N ILE A 166 3.06 -0.01 11.60
CA ILE A 166 3.10 -1.43 12.00
C ILE A 166 1.70 -2.02 12.17
N ARG A 167 0.66 -1.17 12.23
CA ARG A 167 -0.73 -1.59 12.37
C ARG A 167 -1.66 -0.55 11.78
N ARG A 168 -2.73 -0.99 11.12
CA ARG A 168 -3.90 -0.16 10.84
C ARG A 168 -5.17 -0.83 11.31
N GLU A 169 -6.15 -0.02 11.61
CA GLU A 169 -7.48 -0.48 12.00
C GLU A 169 -8.56 0.32 11.28
N LYS A 170 -9.62 -0.38 10.90
CA LYS A 170 -10.86 0.21 10.44
C LYS A 170 -12.00 -0.32 11.30
N PRO A 171 -12.65 0.51 12.13
CA PRO A 171 -13.95 0.17 12.66
C PRO A 171 -14.95 0.05 11.51
N GLY A 172 -15.68 -1.06 11.47
CA GLY A 172 -16.80 -1.25 10.56
C GLY A 172 -18.14 -1.01 11.25
N LYS A 173 -19.25 -1.12 10.50
CA LYS A 173 -20.60 -1.11 11.08
C LYS A 173 -20.90 -2.46 11.74
N ASN A 174 -21.86 -2.50 12.66
CA ASN A 174 -22.35 -3.75 13.27
C ASN A 174 -21.22 -4.63 13.85
N LEU A 175 -20.39 -4.05 14.73
CA LEU A 175 -19.29 -4.74 15.42
C LEU A 175 -18.22 -5.38 14.49
N SER A 176 -18.25 -5.08 13.19
CA SER A 176 -17.18 -5.50 12.28
C SER A 176 -15.92 -4.67 12.50
N LYS A 177 -14.77 -5.30 12.33
CA LYS A 177 -13.47 -4.66 12.46
C LYS A 177 -12.49 -5.28 11.47
N SER A 178 -11.67 -4.44 10.85
CA SER A 178 -10.50 -4.88 10.12
C SER A 178 -9.24 -4.38 10.82
N VAL A 179 -8.26 -5.25 11.00
CA VAL A 179 -6.93 -4.93 11.52
C VAL A 179 -5.91 -5.50 10.55
N THR A 180 -5.01 -4.66 10.04
CA THR A 180 -3.82 -5.13 9.34
C THR A 180 -2.60 -4.85 10.22
N THR A 181 -1.67 -5.80 10.31
CA THR A 181 -0.36 -5.60 10.95
C THR A 181 0.78 -5.85 9.97
N TYR A 182 1.88 -5.15 10.16
CA TYR A 182 3.06 -5.17 9.30
C TYR A 182 4.31 -5.41 10.13
N ALA A 183 5.21 -6.25 9.62
CA ALA A 183 6.53 -6.45 10.19
C ALA A 183 7.61 -6.20 9.14
N TYR A 184 8.70 -5.57 9.57
CA TYR A 184 9.81 -5.16 8.72
C TYR A 184 11.11 -5.77 9.21
N ASN A 185 12.04 -6.07 8.30
CA ASN A 185 13.41 -6.41 8.67
C ASN A 185 14.24 -5.15 8.97
N ASP A 186 15.52 -5.34 9.27
CA ASP A 186 16.46 -4.25 9.61
C ASP A 186 16.77 -3.34 8.41
N GLN A 187 16.58 -3.84 7.19
CA GLN A 187 16.71 -3.10 5.93
C GLN A 187 15.41 -2.34 5.55
N ASP A 188 14.46 -2.20 6.48
CA ASP A 188 13.16 -1.55 6.28
C ASP A 188 12.26 -2.22 5.21
N GLN A 189 12.54 -3.48 4.84
CA GLN A 189 11.71 -4.25 3.91
C GLN A 189 10.58 -4.96 4.64
N LEU A 190 9.36 -4.94 4.07
CA LEU A 190 8.22 -5.69 4.59
C LEU A 190 8.50 -7.20 4.49
N VAL A 191 8.42 -7.90 5.63
CA VAL A 191 8.60 -9.36 5.70
C VAL A 191 7.31 -10.10 6.07
N LYS A 192 6.34 -9.40 6.67
CA LYS A 192 5.05 -9.99 7.01
C LYS A 192 3.93 -8.95 6.99
N GLN A 193 2.80 -9.32 6.40
CA GLN A 193 1.53 -8.63 6.53
C GLN A 193 0.49 -9.61 7.06
N THR A 194 -0.32 -9.19 8.03
CA THR A 194 -1.44 -9.99 8.53
C THR A 194 -2.70 -9.15 8.51
N ASP A 195 -3.60 -9.50 7.59
CA ASP A 195 -4.94 -8.93 7.48
C ASP A 195 -5.91 -9.79 8.28
N HIS A 196 -6.57 -9.18 9.25
CA HIS A 196 -7.54 -9.82 10.10
C HIS A 196 -8.86 -9.07 9.98
N PHE A 197 -9.91 -9.80 9.64
CA PHE A 197 -11.26 -9.27 9.48
C PHE A 197 -12.23 -10.06 10.36
N VAL A 198 -13.01 -9.33 11.15
CA VAL A 198 -14.11 -9.87 11.94
C VAL A 198 -15.38 -9.15 11.52
N LYS A 199 -16.44 -9.92 11.31
CA LYS A 199 -17.79 -9.42 11.13
C LYS A 199 -18.69 -10.12 12.14
N ASP A 200 -19.06 -9.36 13.16
CA ASP A 200 -19.89 -9.84 14.25
C ASP A 200 -21.35 -9.38 14.06
N GLY A 201 -22.06 -10.06 13.16
CA GLY A 201 -23.44 -9.76 12.82
C GLY A 201 -24.45 -10.23 13.87
N TYR A 202 -25.72 -9.91 13.63
CA TYR A 202 -26.83 -10.33 14.49
C TYR A 202 -27.08 -11.85 14.41
N TYR A 203 -26.96 -12.43 13.21
CA TYR A 203 -27.24 -13.85 12.94
C TYR A 203 -26.00 -14.68 12.57
N SER A 204 -24.83 -14.05 12.45
CA SER A 204 -23.60 -14.75 12.10
C SER A 204 -22.38 -14.09 12.74
N TYR A 205 -21.36 -14.90 12.94
CA TYR A 205 -20.01 -14.48 13.25
C TYR A 205 -19.11 -14.99 12.13
N GLU A 206 -18.36 -14.09 11.50
CA GLU A 206 -17.39 -14.41 10.46
C GLU A 206 -16.03 -13.84 10.86
N GLU A 207 -15.00 -14.65 10.75
CA GLU A 207 -13.61 -14.28 11.04
C GLU A 207 -12.72 -14.81 9.93
N GLU A 208 -11.89 -13.95 9.34
CA GLU A 208 -10.90 -14.31 8.34
C GLU A 208 -9.56 -13.71 8.71
N THR A 209 -8.50 -14.51 8.64
CA THR A 209 -7.12 -14.06 8.79
C THR A 209 -6.33 -14.47 7.57
N THR A 210 -5.74 -13.50 6.88
CA THR A 210 -4.80 -13.70 5.79
C THR A 210 -3.41 -13.25 6.22
N VAL A 211 -2.44 -14.16 6.24
CA VAL A 211 -1.03 -13.90 6.51
C VAL A 211 -0.24 -13.99 5.21
N GLN A 212 0.50 -12.95 4.88
CA GLN A 212 1.48 -12.93 3.80
C GLN A 212 2.88 -12.81 4.39
N THR A 213 3.80 -13.68 3.98
CA THR A 213 5.22 -13.62 4.37
C THR A 213 6.06 -13.41 3.13
N ILE A 214 7.05 -12.51 3.20
CA ILE A 214 7.95 -12.18 2.09
C ILE A 214 9.38 -12.48 2.54
N SER A 215 10.07 -13.29 1.75
CA SER A 215 11.48 -13.61 1.94
C SER A 215 12.31 -12.96 0.85
N TYR A 216 13.55 -12.62 1.19
CA TYR A 216 14.52 -12.01 0.30
C TYR A 216 15.76 -12.91 0.17
N ASP A 217 16.45 -12.84 -0.95
CA ASP A 217 17.78 -13.43 -1.14
C ASP A 217 18.87 -12.51 -0.54
N GLU A 218 20.11 -12.99 -0.50
CA GLU A 218 21.26 -12.25 0.06
C GLU A 218 21.55 -10.94 -0.68
N ARG A 219 21.05 -10.77 -1.91
CA ARG A 219 21.20 -9.57 -2.73
C ARG A 219 20.07 -8.56 -2.48
N GLY A 220 19.08 -8.92 -1.68
CA GLY A 220 17.90 -8.11 -1.33
C GLY A 220 16.73 -8.26 -2.31
N PHE A 221 16.77 -9.21 -3.25
CA PHE A 221 15.64 -9.48 -4.14
C PHE A 221 14.64 -10.40 -3.45
N ILE A 222 13.35 -10.25 -3.72
CA ILE A 222 12.32 -11.17 -3.23
C ILE A 222 12.64 -12.57 -3.77
N SER A 223 12.69 -13.56 -2.89
CA SER A 223 12.90 -14.97 -3.23
C SER A 223 11.61 -15.78 -3.11
N ARG A 224 10.71 -15.38 -2.21
CA ARG A 224 9.46 -16.10 -1.94
C ARG A 224 8.39 -15.20 -1.35
N LYS A 225 7.14 -15.44 -1.74
CA LYS A 225 5.94 -14.93 -1.07
C LYS A 225 5.03 -16.09 -0.70
N ASP A 226 4.75 -16.27 0.58
CA ASP A 226 3.76 -17.22 1.07
C ASP A 226 2.49 -16.48 1.46
N LYS A 227 1.33 -17.07 1.16
CA LYS A 227 0.02 -16.57 1.57
C LYS A 227 -0.76 -17.71 2.22
N ALA A 228 -1.23 -17.50 3.44
CA ALA A 228 -2.10 -18.41 4.16
C ALA A 228 -3.35 -17.66 4.60
N THR A 229 -4.53 -18.18 4.26
CA THR A 229 -5.82 -17.63 4.69
C THR A 229 -6.58 -18.68 5.48
N SER A 230 -6.99 -18.33 6.69
CA SER A 230 -7.87 -19.13 7.54
C SER A 230 -9.18 -18.39 7.76
N TRP A 231 -10.31 -19.09 7.72
CA TRP A 231 -11.61 -18.49 7.99
C TRP A 231 -12.47 -19.38 8.89
N THR A 232 -13.35 -18.74 9.67
CA THR A 232 -14.36 -19.38 10.50
C THR A 232 -15.69 -18.65 10.33
N VAL A 233 -16.77 -19.40 10.14
CA VAL A 233 -18.14 -18.87 10.11
C VAL A 233 -19.00 -19.66 11.10
N GLN A 234 -19.77 -18.95 11.90
CA GLN A 234 -20.70 -19.51 12.87
C GLN A 234 -22.04 -18.80 12.78
N ASP A 235 -23.12 -19.56 12.85
CA ASP A 235 -24.45 -18.99 13.00
C ASP A 235 -24.69 -18.52 14.44
N LYS A 236 -25.59 -17.56 14.62
CA LYS A 236 -26.10 -17.15 15.94
C LYS A 236 -27.58 -17.47 16.10
N GLU A 237 -27.97 -17.77 17.33
CA GLU A 237 -29.34 -17.81 17.79
C GLU A 237 -29.95 -16.40 17.86
N LYS A 238 -31.29 -16.30 17.97
CA LYS A 238 -32.00 -15.00 18.09
C LYS A 238 -31.57 -14.17 19.30
N ASN A 239 -31.01 -14.80 20.33
CA ASN A 239 -30.48 -14.18 21.54
C ASN A 239 -29.00 -13.71 21.39
N GLY A 240 -28.40 -13.87 20.20
CA GLY A 240 -27.01 -13.52 19.91
C GLY A 240 -25.96 -14.59 20.28
N LYS A 241 -26.36 -15.71 20.90
CA LYS A 241 -25.46 -16.81 21.25
C LYS A 241 -25.05 -17.58 19.99
N LEU A 242 -23.78 -17.99 19.91
CA LEU A 242 -23.27 -18.81 18.82
C LEU A 242 -23.92 -20.21 18.83
N LYS A 243 -24.35 -20.67 17.66
CA LYS A 243 -24.78 -22.06 17.43
C LYS A 243 -23.55 -22.97 17.38
N SER A 244 -23.77 -24.28 17.57
CA SER A 244 -22.71 -25.28 17.50
C SER A 244 -22.19 -25.54 16.07
N GLU A 245 -22.93 -25.17 15.03
CA GLU A 245 -22.48 -25.34 13.64
C GLU A 245 -21.40 -24.30 13.33
N VAL A 246 -20.20 -24.81 13.02
CA VAL A 246 -19.03 -24.00 12.68
C VAL A 246 -18.47 -24.50 11.35
N ARG A 247 -18.32 -23.60 10.38
CA ARG A 247 -17.60 -23.85 9.14
C ARG A 247 -16.21 -23.25 9.25
N LYS A 248 -15.18 -24.02 8.95
CA LYS A 248 -13.78 -23.56 8.93
C LYS A 248 -13.13 -23.96 7.63
N GLY A 249 -12.16 -23.17 7.19
CA GLY A 249 -11.31 -23.57 6.09
C GLY A 249 -10.00 -22.82 6.06
N ASP A 250 -9.01 -23.47 5.46
CA ASP A 250 -7.66 -22.93 5.28
C ASP A 250 -7.26 -23.04 3.81
N LYS A 251 -6.57 -22.01 3.31
CA LYS A 251 -5.99 -21.97 1.97
C LYS A 251 -4.55 -21.51 2.07
N LYS A 252 -3.66 -22.18 1.32
CA LYS A 252 -2.25 -21.80 1.24
C LYS A 252 -1.83 -21.69 -0.22
N SER A 253 -1.05 -20.68 -0.53
CA SER A 253 -0.39 -20.52 -1.81
C SER A 253 0.99 -19.90 -1.60
N PHE A 254 1.85 -20.06 -2.59
CA PHE A 254 3.14 -19.41 -2.62
C PHE A 254 3.52 -19.00 -4.04
N VAL A 255 4.45 -18.06 -4.13
CA VAL A 255 5.15 -17.65 -5.34
C VAL A 255 6.65 -17.66 -5.05
N LEU A 256 7.42 -18.38 -5.85
CA LEU A 256 8.89 -18.35 -5.79
C LEU A 256 9.43 -17.47 -6.92
N TYR A 257 10.51 -16.78 -6.60
CA TYR A 257 11.23 -15.92 -7.54
C TYR A 257 12.67 -16.43 -7.59
N SER A 258 13.15 -16.76 -8.79
CA SER A 258 14.48 -17.33 -9.00
C SER A 258 15.13 -16.80 -10.27
N ASP A 259 16.37 -17.20 -10.51
CA ASP A 259 17.09 -16.99 -11.79
C ASP A 259 17.15 -15.52 -12.21
N TYR A 260 17.36 -14.63 -11.25
CA TYR A 260 17.54 -13.21 -11.51
C TYR A 260 18.79 -12.97 -12.37
N GLU A 261 18.59 -12.45 -13.57
CA GLU A 261 19.64 -11.87 -14.42
C GLU A 261 19.62 -10.35 -14.27
N LEU A 262 20.79 -9.76 -14.09
CA LEU A 262 20.96 -8.34 -13.81
C LEU A 262 21.69 -7.65 -14.97
N ASP A 263 21.39 -6.37 -15.20
CA ASP A 263 22.23 -5.53 -16.06
C ASP A 263 23.48 -5.00 -15.32
N GLY A 264 24.29 -4.21 -16.02
CA GLY A 264 25.51 -3.60 -15.47
C GLY A 264 25.29 -2.63 -14.30
N HIS A 265 24.05 -2.17 -14.07
CA HIS A 265 23.69 -1.35 -12.91
C HIS A 265 23.17 -2.19 -11.74
N GLY A 266 23.01 -3.50 -11.91
CA GLY A 266 22.49 -4.41 -10.88
C GLY A 266 20.96 -4.42 -10.80
N ASN A 267 20.27 -3.92 -11.84
CA ASN A 267 18.82 -4.02 -11.95
C ASN A 267 18.41 -5.33 -12.61
N ALA A 268 17.34 -5.95 -12.11
CA ALA A 268 16.85 -7.20 -12.68
C ALA A 268 16.27 -6.98 -14.08
N VAL A 269 16.89 -7.57 -15.10
CA VAL A 269 16.37 -7.59 -16.48
C VAL A 269 15.58 -8.85 -16.77
N LYS A 270 15.76 -9.91 -15.98
CA LYS A 270 15.00 -11.14 -16.11
C LYS A 270 14.90 -11.88 -14.78
N ASN A 271 13.82 -12.62 -14.59
CA ASN A 271 13.70 -13.61 -13.51
C ASN A 271 12.63 -14.66 -13.85
N THR A 272 12.70 -15.81 -13.19
CA THR A 272 11.66 -16.85 -13.22
C THR A 272 10.69 -16.63 -12.06
N ILE A 273 9.40 -16.82 -12.30
CA ILE A 273 8.32 -16.81 -11.31
C ILE A 273 7.63 -18.17 -11.33
N ASN A 274 7.61 -18.84 -10.17
CA ASN A 274 6.94 -20.13 -10.01
C ASN A 274 5.75 -19.98 -9.06
N HIS A 275 4.56 -20.23 -9.58
CA HIS A 275 3.34 -20.29 -8.78
C HIS A 275 3.01 -21.73 -8.40
N ASN A 276 2.34 -21.93 -7.26
CA ASN A 276 1.85 -23.24 -6.86
C ASN A 276 1.00 -23.90 -7.98
N GLY A 277 1.46 -25.05 -8.48
CA GLY A 277 0.73 -25.85 -9.48
C GLY A 277 0.63 -25.25 -10.88
N LYS A 278 1.37 -24.19 -11.21
CA LYS A 278 1.42 -23.60 -12.56
C LYS A 278 2.79 -23.79 -13.20
N LYS A 279 2.83 -23.68 -14.54
CA LYS A 279 4.11 -23.64 -15.27
C LYS A 279 4.91 -22.39 -14.84
N PRO A 280 6.24 -22.50 -14.76
CA PRO A 280 7.11 -21.34 -14.55
C PRO A 280 6.86 -20.25 -15.60
N GLU A 281 6.85 -18.99 -15.16
CA GLU A 281 6.76 -17.82 -16.02
C GLU A 281 8.10 -17.10 -16.01
N THR A 282 8.65 -16.79 -17.19
CA THR A 282 9.84 -15.94 -17.30
C THR A 282 9.39 -14.50 -17.52
N VAL A 283 9.81 -13.61 -16.63
CA VAL A 283 9.59 -12.17 -16.77
C VAL A 283 10.85 -11.54 -17.31
N VAL A 284 10.74 -10.86 -18.45
CA VAL A 284 11.81 -10.07 -19.07
C VAL A 284 11.46 -8.58 -18.97
N ARG A 285 12.46 -7.75 -18.71
CA ARG A 285 12.36 -6.30 -18.57
C ARG A 285 13.38 -5.63 -19.48
N SER A 286 12.90 -4.72 -20.33
CA SER A 286 13.75 -3.81 -21.09
C SER A 286 13.90 -2.51 -20.31
N ILE A 287 15.13 -2.16 -19.93
CA ILE A 287 15.43 -0.97 -19.13
C ILE A 287 16.13 0.05 -20.01
N ILE A 288 15.62 1.28 -20.02
CA ILE A 288 16.22 2.42 -20.71
C ILE A 288 16.67 3.42 -19.65
N TYR A 289 17.90 3.92 -19.79
CA TYR A 289 18.51 4.93 -18.92
C TYR A 289 18.51 6.32 -19.57
N TYR A 290 18.76 7.35 -18.78
CA TYR A 290 18.93 8.73 -19.23
C TYR A 290 20.31 9.04 -19.82
#